data_AF-A0A1Q7E309-F1
#
_entry.id   AF-A0A1Q7E309-F1
#
_cell.length_a   1.000
_cell.length_b   1.000
_cell.length_c   1.000
_cell.angle_alpha   90.00
_cell.angle_beta   90.00
_cell.angle_gamma   90.00
#
_symmetry.space_group_name_H-M   'P 1'
#
loop_
_entity.id
_entity.type
_entity.pdbx_description
1 polymer ?
#
loop_
_entity_poly.entity_id
_entity_poly.type
_entity_poly.pdbx_seq_one_letter_code
_entity_poly.pdbx_strand_id
1 'polypeptide(L)'
;MLCREFLERHSEFRDGLITSPRDSRRFARHLGHCATCRRYNATICQAVRALHATSPITPSADFRQRLDARIAVERRRVPRTPAQAGLSATMLVIAALALFVFEVAHRPRIARAPLLPPVAFPKPVASASLPFVSFQDPRAIILVGNPYSSSKSLSPSTGAR
;
A
#
# COMPACT_ATOMS: atom_id res chain seq x y z
N MET A 1 0.93 13.84 -24.04
CA MET A 1 2.33 14.27 -24.24
C MET A 1 2.37 15.21 -25.40
N LEU A 2 3.36 16.09 -25.42
CA LEU A 2 3.60 16.99 -26.55
C LEU A 2 4.37 16.26 -27.64
N CYS A 3 4.18 16.66 -28.91
CA CYS A 3 4.89 16.03 -30.03
C CYS A 3 6.41 16.16 -29.90
N ARG A 4 6.92 17.28 -29.35
CA ARG A 4 8.35 17.47 -29.10
C ARG A 4 8.91 16.44 -28.12
N GLU A 5 8.23 16.24 -26.98
CA GLU A 5 8.59 15.23 -25.97
C GLU A 5 8.62 13.82 -26.58
N PHE A 6 7.67 13.51 -27.47
CA PHE A 6 7.64 12.24 -28.20
C PHE A 6 8.85 12.07 -29.12
N LEU A 7 9.20 13.10 -29.90
CA LEU A 7 10.30 13.05 -30.87
C LEU A 7 11.67 12.94 -30.19
N GLU A 8 11.89 13.69 -29.11
CA GLU A 8 13.15 13.67 -28.34
C GLU A 8 13.44 12.27 -27.78
N ARG A 9 12.40 11.52 -27.41
CA ARG A 9 12.51 10.20 -26.77
C ARG A 9 11.96 9.06 -27.64
N HIS A 10 11.79 9.28 -28.94
CA HIS A 10 11.20 8.30 -29.85
C HIS A 10 12.07 7.04 -29.96
N SER A 11 13.39 7.20 -30.03
CA SER A 11 14.34 6.08 -30.11
C SER A 11 14.24 5.18 -28.89
N GLU A 12 14.23 5.76 -27.68
CA GLU A 12 14.05 5.00 -26.43
C GLU A 12 12.75 4.19 -26.43
N PHE A 13 11.66 4.79 -26.88
CA PHE A 13 10.37 4.11 -26.98
C PHE A 13 10.41 2.97 -28.02
N ARG A 14 10.95 3.23 -29.22
CA ARG A 14 11.07 2.25 -30.31
C ARG A 14 11.95 1.07 -29.92
N ASP A 15 13.05 1.34 -29.23
CA ASP A 15 14.06 0.34 -28.86
C ASP A 15 13.71 -0.41 -27.57
N GLY A 16 12.57 -0.08 -26.95
CA GLY A 16 12.09 -0.74 -25.74
C GLY A 16 12.87 -0.35 -24.47
N LEU A 17 13.57 0.78 -24.48
CA LEU A 17 14.34 1.27 -23.34
C LEU A 17 13.48 1.97 -22.28
N ILE A 18 12.22 2.30 -22.61
CA ILE A 18 11.26 2.83 -21.63
C ILE A 18 10.75 1.68 -20.75
N THR A 19 11.30 1.58 -19.54
CA THR A 19 10.97 0.53 -18.56
C THR A 19 9.67 0.80 -17.78
N SER A 20 9.27 2.08 -17.68
CA SER A 20 8.04 2.49 -16.98
C SER A 20 6.78 2.12 -17.78
N PRO A 21 5.89 1.22 -17.27
CA PRO A 21 4.67 0.84 -17.99
C PRO A 21 3.70 2.00 -18.20
N ARG A 22 3.75 3.02 -17.34
CA ARG A 22 2.95 4.24 -17.49
C ARG A 22 3.40 5.03 -18.70
N ASP A 23 4.71 5.19 -18.88
CA ASP A 23 5.27 5.95 -19.98
C ASP A 23 5.07 5.23 -21.30
N SER A 24 5.32 3.91 -21.37
CA SER A 24 5.05 3.12 -22.57
C SER A 24 3.60 3.25 -23.03
N ARG A 25 2.63 3.24 -22.10
CA ARG A 25 1.20 3.51 -22.41
C ARG A 25 0.95 4.94 -22.86
N ARG A 26 1.64 5.93 -22.28
CA ARG A 26 1.53 7.34 -22.67
C ARG A 26 1.98 7.53 -24.12
N PHE A 27 3.10 6.91 -24.52
CA PHE A 27 3.64 6.92 -25.88
C PHE A 27 2.71 6.21 -26.87
N ALA A 28 2.25 4.99 -26.53
CA ALA A 28 1.30 4.25 -27.35
C ALA A 28 -0.01 5.04 -27.58
N ARG A 29 -0.52 5.68 -26.52
CA ARG A 29 -1.70 6.57 -26.62
C ARG A 29 -1.43 7.73 -27.57
N HIS A 30 -0.28 8.38 -27.47
CA HIS A 30 0.05 9.50 -28.35
C HIS A 30 0.10 9.10 -29.82
N LEU A 31 0.67 7.92 -30.14
CA LEU A 31 0.65 7.38 -31.50
C LEU A 31 -0.76 7.07 -32.02
N GLY A 32 -1.67 6.66 -31.13
CA GLY A 32 -3.08 6.49 -31.46
C GLY A 32 -3.76 7.80 -31.88
N HIS A 33 -3.45 8.90 -31.19
CA HIS A 33 -4.19 10.17 -31.34
C HIS A 33 -3.51 11.18 -32.28
N CYS A 34 -2.17 11.17 -32.41
CA CYS A 34 -1.42 12.15 -33.21
C CYS A 34 -1.06 11.60 -34.58
N ALA A 35 -1.68 12.12 -35.64
CA ALA A 35 -1.40 11.70 -37.02
C ALA A 35 0.03 12.00 -37.48
N THR A 36 0.62 13.11 -37.03
CA THR A 36 1.99 13.51 -37.40
C THR A 36 3.02 12.55 -36.82
N CYS A 37 2.95 12.27 -35.50
CA CYS A 37 3.87 11.34 -34.86
C CYS A 37 3.66 9.89 -35.33
N ARG A 38 2.43 9.51 -35.69
CA ARG A 38 2.16 8.20 -36.31
C ARG A 38 2.83 8.05 -37.68
N ARG A 39 2.75 9.07 -38.54
CA ARG A 39 3.45 9.08 -39.84
C ARG A 39 4.95 9.00 -39.64
N TYR A 40 5.51 9.81 -38.75
CA TYR A 40 6.93 9.77 -38.40
C TYR A 40 7.37 8.36 -37.97
N ASN A 41 6.66 7.74 -37.02
CA ASN A 41 6.97 6.39 -36.57
C ASN A 41 6.92 5.37 -37.70
N ALA A 42 5.90 5.44 -38.57
CA ALA A 42 5.79 4.55 -39.72
C ALA A 42 6.97 4.70 -40.69
N THR A 43 7.37 5.94 -41.01
CA THR A 43 8.53 6.23 -41.87
C THR A 43 9.83 5.68 -41.27
N ILE A 44 10.08 5.92 -39.98
CA ILE A 44 11.29 5.40 -39.32
C ILE A 44 11.30 3.87 -39.30
N CYS A 45 10.19 3.22 -38.95
CA CYS A 45 10.09 1.77 -38.98
C CYS A 45 10.29 1.20 -40.40
N GLN A 46 9.79 1.88 -41.43
CA GLN A 46 10.01 1.47 -42.82
C GLN A 46 11.46 1.60 -43.23
N ALA A 47 12.12 2.72 -42.92
CA ALA A 47 13.53 2.95 -43.22
C ALA A 47 14.42 1.89 -42.56
N VAL A 48 14.17 1.57 -41.29
CA VAL A 48 14.91 0.55 -40.56
C VAL A 48 14.72 -0.83 -41.17
N ARG A 49 13.49 -1.20 -41.55
CA ARG A 49 13.24 -2.45 -42.27
C ARG A 49 13.97 -2.50 -43.61
N ALA A 50 14.02 -1.40 -44.35
CA ALA A 50 14.74 -1.32 -45.62
C ALA A 50 16.25 -1.52 -45.41
N LEU A 51 16.83 -0.92 -44.38
CA LEU A 51 18.24 -1.15 -44.01
C LEU A 51 18.49 -2.62 -43.66
N HIS A 52 17.60 -3.27 -42.90
CA HIS A 52 17.74 -4.69 -42.58
C HIS A 52 17.57 -5.62 -43.80
N ALA A 53 16.88 -5.16 -44.85
CA ALA A 53 16.73 -5.91 -46.09
C ALA A 53 17.94 -5.79 -47.02
N THR A 54 18.85 -4.85 -46.77
CA THR A 54 20.14 -4.79 -47.48
C THR A 54 21.04 -5.96 -47.08
N SER A 55 22.01 -6.30 -47.93
CA SER A 55 22.90 -7.44 -47.72
C SER A 55 23.45 -7.47 -46.29
N PRO A 56 23.35 -8.60 -45.59
CA PRO A 56 23.83 -8.69 -44.22
C PRO A 56 25.33 -8.42 -44.18
N ILE A 57 25.75 -7.63 -43.20
CA ILE A 57 27.17 -7.40 -42.94
C ILE A 57 27.73 -8.72 -42.40
N THR A 58 28.53 -9.40 -43.22
CA THR A 58 29.22 -10.63 -42.80
C THR A 58 30.42 -10.24 -41.93
N PRO A 59 30.44 -10.61 -40.63
CA PRO A 59 31.60 -10.36 -39.79
C PRO A 59 32.79 -11.21 -40.25
N SER A 60 34.02 -10.82 -39.89
CA SER A 60 35.21 -11.64 -40.15
C SER A 60 35.08 -13.01 -39.47
N ALA A 61 35.69 -14.06 -40.04
CA ALA A 61 35.61 -15.42 -39.51
C ALA A 61 35.98 -15.50 -38.01
N ASP A 62 37.02 -14.75 -37.60
CA ASP A 62 37.51 -14.75 -36.21
C ASP A 62 36.73 -13.83 -35.26
N PHE A 63 35.74 -13.08 -35.77
CA PHE A 63 34.99 -12.10 -34.97
C PHE A 63 34.32 -12.76 -33.76
N ARG A 64 33.73 -13.95 -33.97
CA ARG A 64 33.03 -14.67 -32.91
C ARG A 64 33.96 -15.04 -31.78
N GLN A 65 35.13 -15.59 -32.11
CA GLN A 65 36.16 -15.95 -31.15
C GLN A 65 36.65 -14.73 -30.35
N ARG A 66 36.92 -13.61 -31.02
CA ARG A 66 37.35 -12.36 -30.38
C ARG A 66 36.27 -11.79 -29.46
N LEU A 67 35.00 -11.84 -29.89
CA LEU A 67 33.86 -11.39 -29.10
C LEU A 67 33.71 -12.21 -27.82
N ASP A 68 33.75 -13.54 -27.94
CA ASP A 68 33.60 -14.45 -26.80
C ASP A 68 34.75 -14.28 -25.79
N ALA A 69 35.99 -14.14 -26.29
CA ALA A 69 37.15 -13.83 -25.46
C ALA A 69 36.95 -12.51 -24.70
N ARG A 70 36.44 -11.47 -25.37
CA ARG A 70 36.20 -10.18 -24.71
C ARG A 70 35.08 -10.25 -23.68
N ILE A 71 33.97 -10.92 -23.99
CA ILE A 71 32.85 -11.13 -23.05
C ILE A 71 33.35 -11.89 -21.80
N ALA A 72 34.21 -12.88 -21.97
CA ALA A 72 34.80 -13.63 -20.85
C ALA A 72 35.71 -12.77 -19.95
N VAL A 73 36.37 -11.75 -20.51
CA VAL A 73 37.13 -10.77 -19.72
C VAL A 73 36.20 -9.82 -18.99
N GLU A 74 35.19 -9.26 -19.65
CA GLU A 74 34.27 -8.30 -19.03
C GLU A 74 33.42 -8.95 -17.93
N ARG A 75 32.97 -10.21 -18.11
CA ARG A 75 32.27 -10.97 -17.07
C ARG A 75 33.09 -11.17 -15.80
N ARG A 76 34.43 -11.13 -15.88
CA ARG A 76 35.32 -11.18 -14.71
C ARG A 76 35.53 -9.81 -14.07
N ARG A 77 35.33 -8.72 -14.81
CA ARG A 77 35.49 -7.34 -14.34
C ARG A 77 34.24 -6.80 -13.65
N VAL A 78 33.06 -7.24 -14.05
CA VAL A 78 31.82 -6.90 -13.34
C VAL A 78 31.86 -7.59 -11.97
N PRO A 79 31.83 -6.84 -10.85
CA PRO A 79 31.73 -7.44 -9.53
C PRO A 79 30.48 -8.31 -9.50
N ARG A 80 30.64 -9.62 -9.36
CA ARG A 80 29.52 -10.47 -8.97
C ARG A 80 29.12 -10.04 -7.58
N THR A 81 27.87 -9.63 -7.39
CA THR A 81 27.30 -9.56 -6.05
C THR A 81 27.56 -10.92 -5.39
N PRO A 82 28.27 -10.97 -4.25
CA PRO A 82 28.71 -12.23 -3.70
C PRO A 82 27.48 -13.09 -3.39
N ALA A 83 27.54 -14.37 -3.76
CA ALA A 83 26.48 -15.35 -3.51
C ALA A 83 26.08 -15.45 -2.01
N GLN A 84 26.92 -14.91 -1.11
CA GLN A 84 26.65 -14.75 0.32
C GLN A 84 25.41 -13.89 0.62
N ALA A 85 24.98 -13.00 -0.28
CA ALA A 85 23.73 -12.25 -0.09
C ALA A 85 22.47 -13.13 -0.21
N GLY A 86 22.53 -14.28 -0.89
CA GLY A 86 21.41 -15.23 -0.97
C GLY A 86 21.28 -16.12 0.27
N LEU A 87 22.41 -16.46 0.90
CA LEU A 87 22.44 -17.23 2.15
C LEU A 87 21.87 -16.42 3.33
N SER A 88 22.09 -15.11 3.38
CA SER A 88 21.51 -14.27 4.43
C SER A 88 20.00 -14.08 4.25
N ALA A 89 19.52 -13.90 3.01
CA ALA A 89 18.09 -13.72 2.74
C ALA A 89 17.26 -14.97 3.11
N THR A 90 17.77 -16.16 2.78
CA THR A 90 17.09 -17.42 3.14
C THR A 90 17.06 -17.65 4.65
N MET A 91 18.17 -17.37 5.36
CA MET A 91 18.19 -17.43 6.83
C MET A 91 17.21 -16.44 7.47
N LEU A 92 17.08 -15.22 6.95
CA LEU A 92 16.11 -14.24 7.45
C LEU A 92 14.67 -14.71 7.25
N VAL A 93 14.35 -15.31 6.10
CA VAL A 93 13.02 -15.88 5.84
C VAL A 93 12.72 -17.03 6.78
N ILE A 94 13.68 -17.94 7.00
CA ILE A 94 13.53 -19.07 7.94
C ILE A 94 13.32 -18.56 9.37
N ALA A 95 14.12 -17.58 9.81
CA ALA A 95 13.99 -16.98 11.14
C ALA A 95 12.62 -16.28 11.32
N ALA A 96 12.16 -15.55 10.30
CA ALA A 96 10.85 -14.91 10.33
C ALA A 96 9.70 -15.92 10.43
N LEU A 97 9.77 -17.02 9.67
CA LEU A 97 8.80 -18.12 9.75
C LEU A 97 8.82 -18.79 11.13
N ALA A 98 10.00 -19.05 11.69
CA ALA A 98 10.14 -19.64 13.02
C ALA A 98 9.52 -18.75 14.11
N LEU A 99 9.79 -17.44 14.08
CA LEU A 99 9.21 -16.47 15.01
C LEU A 99 7.69 -16.38 14.86
N PHE A 100 7.18 -16.40 13.62
CA PHE A 100 5.74 -16.39 13.35
C PHE A 100 5.04 -17.62 13.94
N VAL A 101 5.60 -18.82 13.73
CA VAL A 101 5.05 -20.06 14.28
C VAL A 101 5.10 -20.06 15.80
N PHE A 102 6.20 -19.60 16.40
CA PHE A 102 6.34 -19.50 17.85
C PHE A 102 5.28 -18.58 18.46
N GLU A 103 5.09 -17.39 17.89
CA GLU A 103 4.04 -16.46 18.29
C GLU A 103 2.66 -17.11 18.22
N VAL A 104 2.30 -17.72 17.09
CA VAL A 104 0.98 -18.34 16.91
C VAL A 104 0.77 -19.49 17.89
N ALA A 105 1.78 -20.33 18.12
CA ALA A 105 1.70 -21.48 19.02
C ALA A 105 1.62 -21.09 20.50
N HIS A 106 2.14 -19.94 20.88
CA HIS A 106 2.19 -19.48 22.28
C HIS A 106 1.23 -18.34 22.59
N ARG A 107 0.33 -17.96 21.67
CA ARG A 107 -0.78 -17.04 21.97
C ARG A 107 -1.59 -17.62 23.14
N PRO A 108 -1.60 -16.99 24.33
CA PRO A 108 -2.50 -17.40 25.38
C PRO A 108 -3.91 -17.23 24.85
N ARG A 109 -4.72 -18.29 24.91
CA ARG A 109 -6.16 -18.19 24.61
C ARG A 109 -6.74 -17.20 25.61
N ILE A 110 -6.98 -15.97 25.16
CA ILE A 110 -7.74 -14.98 25.93
C ILE A 110 -9.10 -15.63 26.16
N ALA A 111 -9.34 -16.10 27.39
CA ALA A 111 -10.65 -16.57 27.79
C ALA A 111 -11.63 -15.42 27.52
N ARG A 112 -12.69 -15.68 26.75
CA ARG A 112 -13.75 -14.68 26.53
C ARG A 112 -14.20 -14.20 27.89
N ALA A 113 -14.12 -12.88 28.11
CA ALA A 113 -14.63 -12.27 29.32
C ALA A 113 -16.10 -12.72 29.50
N PRO A 114 -16.51 -13.14 30.72
CA PRO A 114 -17.91 -13.41 30.99
C PRO A 114 -18.75 -12.19 30.58
N LEU A 115 -19.89 -12.43 29.92
CA LEU A 115 -20.87 -11.39 29.65
C LEU A 115 -21.31 -10.80 31.00
N LEU A 116 -20.76 -9.64 31.35
CA LEU A 116 -21.21 -8.89 32.51
C LEU A 116 -22.68 -8.50 32.25
N PRO A 117 -23.54 -8.57 33.28
CA PRO A 117 -24.92 -8.13 33.15
C PRO A 117 -24.94 -6.65 32.72
N PRO A 118 -25.91 -6.25 31.88
CA PRO A 118 -26.03 -4.86 31.46
C PRO A 118 -26.26 -3.98 32.69
N VAL A 119 -25.20 -3.27 33.12
CA VAL A 119 -25.31 -2.23 34.13
C VAL A 119 -25.86 -0.99 33.43
N ALA A 120 -26.94 -0.42 33.96
CA ALA A 120 -27.49 0.84 33.48
C ALA A 120 -26.44 1.94 33.71
N PHE A 121 -25.74 2.33 32.65
CA PHE A 121 -24.81 3.44 32.71
C PHE A 121 -25.59 4.73 32.97
N PRO A 122 -25.23 5.54 33.99
CA PRO A 122 -25.87 6.82 34.21
C PRO A 122 -25.66 7.70 32.98
N LYS A 123 -26.77 8.16 32.40
CA LYS A 123 -26.77 8.98 31.18
C LYS A 123 -26.09 10.31 31.52
N PRO A 124 -24.97 10.67 30.88
CA PRO A 124 -24.32 11.95 31.18
C PRO A 124 -25.25 13.09 30.75
N VAL A 125 -25.60 13.96 31.69
CA VAL A 125 -26.36 15.18 31.42
C VAL A 125 -25.37 16.34 31.41
N ALA A 126 -25.15 16.92 30.24
CA ALA A 126 -24.36 18.15 30.11
C ALA A 126 -25.29 19.36 30.26
N SER A 127 -25.08 20.19 31.28
CA SER A 127 -25.77 21.48 31.39
C SER A 127 -25.04 22.54 30.55
N ALA A 128 -25.75 23.31 29.74
CA ALA A 128 -25.14 24.26 28.81
C ALA A 128 -24.66 25.57 29.46
N SER A 129 -24.92 25.79 30.76
CA SER A 129 -24.65 27.07 31.43
C SER A 129 -23.40 27.08 32.31
N LEU A 130 -22.85 25.92 32.71
CA LEU A 130 -21.59 25.79 33.48
C LEU A 130 -20.93 24.41 33.21
N PRO A 131 -19.59 24.30 33.18
CA PRO A 131 -18.90 23.06 32.84
C PRO A 131 -18.84 22.12 34.05
N PHE A 132 -19.97 21.49 34.38
CA PHE A 132 -19.99 20.36 35.31
C PHE A 132 -20.67 19.17 34.63
N VAL A 133 -20.08 17.99 34.83
CA VAL A 133 -20.68 16.70 34.44
C VAL A 133 -21.18 16.05 35.73
N SER A 134 -22.50 15.88 35.84
CA SER A 134 -23.11 15.14 36.94
C SER A 134 -23.69 13.84 36.42
N PHE A 135 -23.53 12.78 37.20
CA PHE A 135 -24.12 11.47 36.92
C PHE A 135 -25.44 11.39 37.67
N GLN A 136 -26.54 11.27 36.92
CA GLN A 136 -27.86 11.14 37.51
C GLN A 136 -28.02 9.71 38.08
N ASP A 137 -28.12 9.58 39.39
CA ASP A 137 -28.42 8.30 40.04
C ASP A 137 -29.90 7.96 39.76
N PRO A 138 -30.21 6.82 39.12
CA PRO A 138 -31.59 6.43 38.81
C PRO A 138 -32.47 6.23 40.06
N ARG A 139 -31.91 6.25 41.27
CA ARG A 139 -32.66 6.19 42.54
C ARG A 139 -33.00 7.57 43.14
N ALA A 140 -32.50 8.67 42.58
CA ALA A 140 -32.76 10.00 43.10
C ALA A 140 -34.15 10.50 42.67
N ILE A 141 -35.10 10.55 43.62
CA ILE A 141 -36.42 11.16 43.42
C ILE A 141 -36.24 12.67 43.31
N ILE A 142 -36.62 13.26 42.18
CA ILE A 142 -36.62 14.71 42.00
C ILE A 142 -37.81 15.29 42.78
N LEU A 143 -37.54 15.87 43.95
CA LEU A 143 -38.53 16.65 44.68
C LEU A 143 -38.67 18.02 44.01
N VAL A 144 -39.70 18.18 43.17
CA VAL A 144 -40.15 19.51 42.70
C VAL A 144 -41.10 20.06 43.75
N GLY A 145 -40.60 20.93 44.64
CA GLY A 145 -41.43 21.53 45.69
C GLY A 145 -40.70 22.61 46.50
N ASN A 146 -41.40 23.72 46.72
CA ASN A 146 -40.96 24.92 47.44
C ASN A 146 -40.44 24.60 48.88
N PRO A 147 -39.25 25.08 49.29
CA PRO A 147 -38.62 24.76 50.59
C PRO A 147 -39.34 25.32 51.84
N TYR A 148 -40.45 26.05 51.70
CA TYR A 148 -41.11 26.75 52.83
C TYR A 148 -42.42 26.13 53.34
N SER A 149 -42.88 24.99 52.84
CA SER A 149 -44.03 24.30 53.45
C SER A 149 -43.56 23.25 54.45
N SER A 150 -43.89 23.44 55.73
CA SER A 150 -43.63 22.47 56.79
C SER A 150 -44.26 21.13 56.46
N SER A 151 -43.44 20.12 56.22
CA SER A 151 -43.88 18.74 56.06
C SER A 151 -44.40 18.22 57.39
N LYS A 152 -45.71 17.95 57.44
CA LYS A 152 -46.31 17.17 58.52
C LYS A 152 -45.77 15.75 58.37
N SER A 153 -44.82 15.38 59.24
CA SER A 153 -44.34 14.01 59.35
C SER A 153 -45.49 13.10 59.73
N LEU A 154 -45.83 12.16 58.85
CA LEU A 154 -46.60 10.98 59.24
C LEU A 154 -45.79 9.74 58.85
N SER A 155 -45.35 9.02 59.88
CA SER A 155 -44.92 7.63 59.84
C SER A 155 -45.31 7.02 61.20
N PRO A 156 -45.40 5.70 61.35
CA PRO A 156 -45.63 4.63 60.37
C PRO A 156 -46.79 3.70 60.81
N SER A 157 -47.33 2.88 59.90
CA SER A 157 -47.96 1.59 60.27
C SER A 157 -47.88 0.66 59.05
N THR A 158 -46.92 -0.26 59.00
CA THR A 158 -47.01 -1.63 59.53
C THR A 158 -48.31 -2.30 59.09
N GLY A 159 -48.17 -3.28 58.19
CA GLY A 159 -49.27 -3.87 57.43
C GLY A 159 -50.21 -4.79 58.18
N ALA A 160 -51.22 -5.24 57.44
CA ALA A 160 -51.98 -6.47 57.68
C ALA A 160 -52.78 -6.84 56.41
N ARG A 161 -52.24 -7.76 55.60
CA ARG A 161 -52.85 -9.03 55.14
C ARG A 161 -52.14 -9.59 53.92
#